data_AF-A0A7C2Q8C8-F1
#
_entry.id   AF-A0A7C2Q8C8-F1
#
_cell.length_a   1.000
_cell.length_b   1.000
_cell.length_c   1.000
_cell.angle_alpha   90.00
_cell.angle_beta   90.00
_cell.angle_gamma   90.00
#
_symmetry.space_group_name_H-M   'P 1'
#
loop_
_entity.id
_entity.type
_entity.pdbx_description
1 polymer ?
#
loop_
_entity_poly.entity_id
_entity_poly.type
_entity_poly.pdbx_seq_one_letter_code
_entity_poly.pdbx_strand_id
1 'polypeptide(L)' 'MVYVKYLDHALYRNMAPSNPRPVVRETVGWLIHEDNEVIWIVWDRNVAPSKHEKNDPYSSLVIVKSCILEMRRLS' A
#
# COMPACT_ATOMS: atom_id res chain seq x y z
N MET A 1 -5.83 -11.25 5.56
CA MET A 1 -5.32 -10.56 4.36
C MET A 1 -6.38 -9.57 3.91
N VAL A 2 -6.03 -8.47 3.24
CA VAL A 2 -6.96 -7.45 2.77
C VAL A 2 -6.74 -7.16 1.30
N TYR A 3 -7.82 -6.96 0.55
CA TYR A 3 -7.80 -6.30 -0.75
C TYR A 3 -8.08 -4.81 -0.54
N VAL A 4 -7.32 -3.96 -1.20
CA VAL A 4 -7.49 -2.50 -1.16
C VAL A 4 -7.44 -1.94 -2.56
N LYS A 5 -8.45 -1.17 -2.94
CA LYS A 5 -8.47 -0.31 -4.13
C LYS A 5 -8.36 1.14 -3.68
N TYR A 6 -7.40 1.88 -4.22
CA TYR A 6 -7.09 3.23 -3.74
C TYR A 6 -6.63 4.16 -4.88
N LEU A 7 -6.70 5.46 -4.62
CA LEU A 7 -6.11 6.50 -5.46
C LEU A 7 -4.64 6.66 -5.08
N ASP A 8 -3.74 6.25 -5.97
CA ASP A 8 -2.31 6.51 -5.81
C ASP A 8 -2.02 7.95 -6.19
N HIS A 9 -1.25 8.63 -5.34
CA HIS A 9 -0.75 9.95 -5.67
C HIS A 9 0.17 9.79 -6.87
N ALA A 10 -0.30 10.28 -8.01
CA ALA A 10 0.47 10.26 -9.24
C ALA A 10 1.81 10.97 -9.00
N LEU A 11 2.90 10.21 -8.89
CA LEU A 11 4.21 10.74 -9.19
C LEU A 11 4.14 11.15 -10.67
N TYR A 12 4.36 12.44 -10.96
CA TYR A 12 4.36 13.03 -12.32
C TYR A 12 5.47 12.46 -13.24
N ARG A 13 5.92 11.24 -12.99
CA ARG A 13 6.88 10.51 -13.79
C ARG A 13 6.14 9.94 -15.01
N ASN A 14 6.34 10.58 -16.16
CA ASN A 14 5.82 10.18 -17.47
C ASN A 14 4.35 10.53 -17.77
N MET A 15 3.73 11.50 -17.10
CA MET A 15 2.40 12.00 -17.46
C MET A 15 2.44 13.43 -18.00
N ALA A 16 1.64 13.71 -19.02
CA ALA A 16 1.46 15.06 -19.53
C ALA A 16 0.78 15.93 -18.44
N PRO A 17 1.29 17.15 -18.19
CA PRO A 17 0.82 18.01 -17.08
C PRO A 17 -0.60 18.56 -17.26
N SER A 18 -1.29 18.27 -18.37
CA SER A 18 -2.57 18.89 -18.73
C SER A 18 -3.79 18.34 -17.98
N ASN A 19 -3.70 17.18 -17.31
CA ASN A 19 -4.79 16.67 -16.46
C ASN A 19 -4.30 15.60 -15.47
N PRO A 20 -3.64 15.96 -14.36
CA PRO A 20 -3.21 14.97 -13.39
C PRO A 20 -4.42 14.36 -12.69
N ARG A 21 -4.76 13.13 -13.07
CA ARG A 21 -5.73 12.32 -12.32
C ARG A 21 -4.96 11.32 -11.47
N PRO A 22 -5.30 11.16 -10.19
CA PRO A 22 -4.76 10.08 -9.38
C PRO A 22 -5.02 8.74 -10.08
N VAL A 23 -4.03 7.86 -10.05
CA VAL A 23 -4.15 6.54 -10.69
C VAL A 23 -4.90 5.62 -9.74
N VAL A 24 -5.97 4.98 -10.21
CA VAL A 24 -6.63 3.92 -9.44
C VAL A 24 -5.70 2.71 -9.44
N ARG A 25 -5.30 2.27 -8.24
CA ARG A 25 -4.53 1.06 -8.03
C ARG A 25 -5.29 0.08 -7.15
N GLU A 26 -4.89 -1.18 -7.25
CA GLU A 26 -5.36 -2.23 -6.35
C GLU A 26 -4.18 -3.06 -5.85
N THR A 27 -4.35 -3.64 -4.67
CA THR A 27 -3.32 -4.47 -4.03
C THR A 27 -3.93 -5.42 -3.00
N VAL A 28 -3.18 -6.46 -2.66
CA VAL A 28 -3.51 -7.45 -1.63
C VAL A 28 -2.32 -7.58 -0.67
N GLY A 29 -2.59 -7.59 0.63
CA GLY A 29 -1.52 -7.77 1.62
C GLY A 29 -2.00 -8.09 3.03
N TRP A 30 -1.04 -8.31 3.92
CA TRP A 30 -1.31 -8.40 5.36
C TRP A 30 -1.43 -7.00 5.95
N LEU A 31 -2.58 -6.69 6.56
CA LEU A 31 -2.77 -5.48 7.35
C LEU A 31 -1.97 -5.61 8.65
N ILE A 32 -0.94 -4.78 8.80
CA ILE A 32 -0.02 -4.81 9.97
C ILE A 32 -0.23 -3.63 10.91
N HIS A 33 -0.83 -2.54 10.43
CA HIS A 33 -1.20 -1.37 11.23
C HIS A 33 -2.45 -0.71 10.64
N GLU A 34 -3.30 -0.21 11.53
CA GLU A 34 -4.48 0.58 11.18
C GLU A 34 -4.73 1.60 12.29
N ASP A 35 -4.81 2.87 11.92
CA ASP A 35 -5.28 3.96 12.79
C ASP A 35 -6.39 4.76 12.09
N ASN A 36 -6.70 5.96 12.58
CA ASN A 36 -7.78 6.78 12.04
C ASN A 36 -7.47 7.33 10.64
N GLU A 37 -6.19 7.47 10.27
CA GLU A 37 -5.75 8.16 9.06
C GLU A 37 -5.19 7.19 8.01
N VAL A 38 -4.51 6.13 8.43
CA VAL A 38 -3.76 5.26 7.53
C VAL A 38 -3.95 3.77 7.82
N ILE A 39 -3.68 2.98 6.78
CA ILE A 39 -3.43 1.54 6.90
C ILE A 39 -2.03 1.21 6.37
N TRP A 40 -1.39 0.22 6.97
CA TRP A 40 -0.11 -0.29 6.50
C TRP A 40 -0.31 -1.75 6.09
N ILE A 41 0.05 -2.06 4.86
CA ILE A 41 -0.03 -3.40 4.31
C ILE A 41 1.35 -3.89 3.91
N VAL A 42 1.63 -5.17 4.15
CA VAL A 42 2.86 -5.84 3.69
C VAL A 42 2.49 -6.83 2.59
N TRP A 43 3.19 -6.75 1.46
CA TRP A 43 2.96 -7.63 0.30
C TRP A 43 3.87 -8.85 0.30
N ASP A 44 5.10 -8.67 0.79
CA ASP A 44 6.08 -9.73 0.88
C ASP A 44 6.85 -9.60 2.21
N ARG A 45 7.06 -10.76 2.84
CA ARG A 45 7.82 -10.88 4.09
C ARG A 45 8.56 -12.21 4.14
N ASN A 46 9.78 -12.18 4.67
CA ASN A 46 10.49 -13.41 4.97
C ASN A 46 9.80 -14.18 6.12
N VAL A 47 9.77 -15.51 5.99
CA VAL A 47 9.21 -16.40 7.04
C VAL A 47 10.12 -16.46 8.26
N ALA A 48 11.43 -16.22 8.09
CA ALA A 48 12.42 -16.17 9.16
C ALA A 48 13.35 -14.95 8.99
N PRO A 49 13.81 -14.32 10.09
CA PRO A 49 14.74 -13.20 10.02
C PRO A 49 16.05 -13.61 9.36
N SER A 50 16.53 -12.86 8.36
CA SER A 50 17.84 -13.12 7.78
C SER A 50 18.94 -12.43 8.61
N LYS A 51 20.11 -13.06 8.76
CA LYS A 51 21.26 -12.46 9.46
C LYS A 51 21.77 -11.16 8.80
N HIS A 52 21.29 -10.83 7.60
CA HIS A 52 21.67 -9.64 6.84
C HIS A 52 20.59 -8.54 6.83
N GLU A 53 19.41 -8.77 7.44
CA GLU A 53 18.36 -7.75 7.58
C GLU A 53 18.73 -6.75 8.69
N LYS A 54 19.50 -5.74 8.32
CA LYS A 54 19.61 -4.52 9.12
C LYS A 54 18.37 -3.66 8.84
N ASN A 55 17.39 -3.75 9.72
CA ASN A 55 16.43 -2.70 10.10
C ASN A 55 15.18 -2.38 9.26
N ASP A 56 14.82 -3.05 8.15
CA ASP A 56 13.39 -3.12 7.76
C ASP A 56 13.14 -4.19 6.67
N PRO A 57 12.50 -5.33 6.98
CA PRO A 57 12.39 -6.46 6.05
C PRO A 57 11.10 -6.49 5.23
N TYR A 58 10.32 -5.41 5.18
CA TYR A 58 8.99 -5.45 4.58
C TYR A 58 8.85 -4.48 3.41
N SER A 59 8.49 -5.01 2.23
CA SER A 59 7.87 -4.20 1.18
C SER A 59 6.48 -3.82 1.66
N SER A 60 6.43 -2.72 2.42
CA SER A 60 5.21 -2.17 3.00
C SER A 60 4.67 -1.04 2.15
N LEU A 61 3.34 -0.93 2.12
CA LEU A 61 2.63 0.20 1.55
C LEU A 61 1.78 0.84 2.63
N VAL A 62 1.97 2.14 2.82
CA VAL A 62 1.09 2.99 3.64
C VAL A 62 0.04 3.61 2.72
N ILE A 63 -1.23 3.45 3.06
CA ILE A 63 -2.36 4.00 2.30
C ILE A 63 -3.17 4.90 3.23
N VAL A 64 -3.36 6.17 2.83
CA VAL A 64 -4.23 7.10 3.54
C VAL A 64 -5.69 6.68 3.31
N LYS A 65 -6.47 6.58 4.38
CA LYS A 65 -7.86 6.10 4.34
C LYS A 65 -8.76 6.93 3.44
N SER A 66 -8.53 8.24 3.35
CA SER A 66 -9.26 9.14 2.44
C SER A 66 -9.02 8.84 0.95
N CYS A 67 -7.97 8.09 0.61
CA CYS A 67 -7.68 7.64 -0.75
C CYS A 67 -8.24 6.24 -1.05
N ILE A 68 -8.78 5.52 -0.06
CA ILE A 68 -9.33 4.18 -0.25
C ILE A 68 -10.71 4.28 -0.91
N LEU A 69 -10.84 3.60 -2.05
CA LEU A 69 -12.09 3.46 -2.78
C LEU A 69 -12.86 2.21 -2.37
N GLU A 70 -12.13 1.15 -2.01
CA GLU A 70 -12.70 -0.12 -1.53
C GLU A 70 -11.68 -0.82 -0.64
N MET A 71 -12.14 -1.41 0.46
CA MET A 71 -11.33 -2.31 1.29
C MET A 71 -12.19 -3.48 1.76
N ARG A 72 -11.69 -4.71 1.57
CA ARG A 72 -12.37 -5.93 2.03
C ARG A 72 -11.40 -6.93 2.61
N ARG A 73 -11.82 -7.59 3.69
CA ARG A 73 -11.07 -8.70 4.27
C ARG A 73 -11.21 -9.93 3.37
N LEU A 74 -10.09 -10.56 3.07
CA LEU A 74 -10.04 -11.82 2.35
C LEU A 74 -9.97 -12.94 3.40
N SER A 75 -10.99 -13.80 3.40
CA SER A 75 -11.14 -14.98 4.25
C SER A 75 -10.28 -16.13 3.75
#